data_AF-A0A0Q9Q8K4-F1
#
_entry.id   AF-A0A0Q9Q8K4-F1
#
_cell.length_a   1.000
_cell.length_b   1.000
_cell.length_c   1.000
_cell.angle_alpha   90.00
_cell.angle_beta   90.00
_cell.angle_gamma   90.00
#
_symmetry.space_group_name_H-M   'P 1'
#
loop_
_entity.id
_entity.type
_entity.pdbx_description
1 polymer ?
#
loop_
_entity_poly.entity_id
_entity_poly.type
_entity_poly.pdbx_seq_one_letter_code
_entity_poly.pdbx_strand_id
1 'polypeptide(L)'
;MPQPSVREPLSPWPFAGLVGLACVAFCIGATPVAIGAPWWAIVLLGLAWVAALLVAIAWFTTRPRAVVLLPVALALLWLAVVLAGARYLGWSAP
;
A
#
# COMPACT_ATOMS: atom_id res chain seq x y z
N MET A 1 -16.41 -24.46 -37.89
CA MET A 1 -16.32 -23.07 -37.39
C MET A 1 -15.43 -23.07 -36.17
N PRO A 2 -14.44 -22.17 -36.03
CA PRO A 2 -13.69 -22.03 -34.77
C PRO A 2 -14.69 -21.70 -33.65
N GLN A 3 -14.65 -22.46 -32.55
CA GLN A 3 -15.47 -22.14 -31.38
C GLN A 3 -15.02 -20.79 -30.79
N PRO A 4 -15.93 -19.88 -30.44
CA PRO A 4 -15.55 -18.64 -29.76
C PRO A 4 -14.79 -18.95 -28.47
N SER A 5 -13.59 -18.38 -28.30
CA SER A 5 -12.84 -18.52 -27.04
C SER A 5 -13.65 -17.89 -25.91
N VAL A 6 -14.11 -18.69 -24.95
CA VAL A 6 -14.75 -18.20 -23.72
C VAL A 6 -13.70 -17.37 -22.98
N ARG A 7 -13.86 -16.04 -22.92
CA ARG A 7 -13.01 -15.17 -22.11
C ARG A 7 -13.42 -15.34 -20.67
N GLU A 8 -12.56 -15.93 -19.84
CA GLU A 8 -12.79 -15.94 -18.40
C GLU A 8 -12.85 -14.49 -17.87
N PRO A 9 -13.83 -14.18 -17.01
CA PRO A 9 -13.96 -12.84 -16.46
C PRO A 9 -12.73 -12.48 -15.64
N LEU A 10 -12.12 -11.34 -15.97
CA LEU A 10 -10.91 -10.85 -15.32
C LEU A 10 -11.21 -10.51 -13.86
N SER A 11 -10.41 -11.05 -12.94
CA SER A 11 -10.60 -10.80 -11.51
C SER A 11 -10.42 -9.31 -11.16
N PRO A 12 -11.35 -8.68 -10.42
CA PRO A 12 -11.23 -7.26 -10.06
C PRO A 12 -10.25 -6.99 -8.90
N TRP A 13 -9.89 -8.02 -8.13
CA TRP A 13 -9.10 -7.88 -6.89
C TRP A 13 -7.70 -7.27 -7.05
N PRO A 14 -6.93 -7.56 -8.12
CA PRO A 14 -5.64 -6.91 -8.33
C PRO A 14 -5.78 -5.39 -8.49
N PHE A 15 -6.82 -4.93 -9.19
CA PHE A 15 -7.09 -3.51 -9.36
C PHE A 15 -7.46 -2.84 -8.04
N ALA A 16 -8.33 -3.47 -7.25
CA ALA A 16 -8.66 -3.00 -5.91
C ALA A 16 -7.40 -2.89 -5.02
N GLY A 17 -6.49 -3.86 -5.13
CA GLY A 17 -5.21 -3.85 -4.42
C GLY A 17 -4.30 -2.70 -4.85
N LEU A 18 -4.18 -2.42 -6.15
CA LEU A 18 -3.40 -1.28 -6.66
C LEU A 18 -3.99 0.07 -6.23
N VAL A 19 -5.32 0.22 -6.29
CA VAL A 19 -6.01 1.43 -5.80
C VAL A 19 -5.74 1.61 -4.31
N GLY A 20 -5.84 0.55 -3.52
CA GLY A 20 -5.50 0.58 -2.09
C GLY A 20 -4.04 1.01 -1.85
N LEU A 21 -3.09 0.49 -2.63
CA LEU A 21 -1.69 0.90 -2.52
C LEU A 21 -1.49 2.38 -2.86
N ALA A 22 -2.20 2.89 -3.85
CA ALA A 22 -2.18 4.32 -4.17
C ALA A 22 -2.70 5.17 -2.99
N CYS A 23 -3.82 4.77 -2.36
CA CYS A 23 -4.32 5.44 -1.15
C CYS A 23 -3.28 5.46 -0.03
N VAL A 24 -2.60 4.33 0.23
CA VAL A 24 -1.55 4.26 1.26
C VAL A 24 -0.35 5.14 0.89
N ALA A 25 0.02 5.24 -0.39
CA ALA A 25 1.07 6.17 -0.83
C ALA A 25 0.74 7.62 -0.47
N PHE A 26 -0.52 8.04 -0.69
CA PHE A 26 -0.98 9.37 -0.28
C PHE A 26 -0.94 9.56 1.23
N CYS A 27 -1.34 8.57 2.03
CA CYS A 27 -1.21 8.63 3.48
C CYS A 27 0.24 8.84 3.91
N ILE A 28 1.19 8.06 3.35
CA ILE A 28 2.62 8.21 3.62
C ILE A 28 3.11 9.60 3.21
N GLY A 29 2.77 10.07 2.01
CA GLY A 29 3.17 11.38 1.49
C GLY A 29 2.61 12.57 2.28
N ALA A 30 1.42 12.44 2.86
CA ALA A 30 0.81 13.49 3.69
C ALA A 30 1.35 13.50 5.14
N THR A 31 1.96 12.40 5.60
CA THR A 31 2.44 12.23 6.98
C THR A 31 3.41 13.33 7.46
N PRO A 32 4.39 13.83 6.66
CA PRO A 32 5.30 14.89 7.10
C PRO A 32 4.57 16.18 7.47
N VAL A 33 3.54 16.52 6.68
CA VAL A 33 2.75 17.75 6.85
C VAL A 33 1.74 17.59 7.98
N ALA A 34 1.10 16.43 8.08
CA ALA A 34 0.03 16.20 9.04
C ALA A 34 0.51 16.08 10.49
N ILE A 35 1.70 15.51 10.73
CA ILE A 35 2.18 15.19 12.09
C ILE A 35 3.66 15.53 12.31
N GLY A 36 4.31 16.26 11.39
CA GLY A 36 5.72 16.64 11.55
C GLY A 36 6.68 15.45 11.55
N ALA A 37 6.33 14.33 10.90
CA ALA A 37 7.17 13.13 10.91
C ALA A 37 8.52 13.40 10.21
N PRO A 38 9.64 12.88 10.76
CA PRO A 38 10.96 13.09 10.22
C PRO A 38 11.15 12.38 8.88
N TRP A 39 11.98 12.94 8.01
CA TRP A 39 12.21 12.46 6.65
C TRP A 39 12.60 10.98 6.56
N TRP A 40 13.37 10.47 7.54
CA TRP A 40 13.81 9.07 7.55
C TRP A 40 12.63 8.10 7.70
N ALA A 41 11.60 8.47 8.46
CA ALA A 41 10.42 7.63 8.64
C ALA A 41 9.65 7.47 7.31
N ILE A 42 9.60 8.55 6.54
CA ILE A 42 8.97 8.60 5.22
C ILE A 42 9.75 7.76 4.23
N VAL A 43 11.08 7.81 4.26
CA VAL A 43 11.93 6.97 3.43
C VAL A 43 11.69 5.48 3.75
N LEU A 44 11.68 5.11 5.03
CA LEU A 44 11.44 3.71 5.44
C LEU A 44 10.04 3.22 5.03
N LEU A 45 9.00 4.02 5.26
CA LEU A 45 7.64 3.71 4.83
C LEU A 45 7.52 3.64 3.31
N GLY A 46 8.21 4.53 2.59
CA GLY A 46 8.29 4.52 1.14
C GLY A 46 8.95 3.25 0.60
N LEU A 47 10.03 2.78 1.23
CA LEU A 47 10.67 1.51 0.88
C LEU A 47 9.74 0.32 1.13
N ALA A 48 9.04 0.30 2.26
CA ALA A 48 8.03 -0.73 2.54
C ALA A 48 6.90 -0.71 1.51
N TRP A 49 6.48 0.49 1.07
CA TRP A 49 5.49 0.66 0.02
C TRP A 49 5.99 0.15 -1.34
N VAL A 50 7.23 0.48 -1.73
CA VAL A 50 7.84 -0.02 -2.98
C VAL A 50 7.91 -1.54 -2.95
N ALA A 51 8.32 -2.15 -1.84
CA ALA A 51 8.33 -3.60 -1.68
C ALA A 51 6.91 -4.18 -1.86
N ALA A 52 5.89 -3.59 -1.23
CA ALA A 52 4.51 -4.03 -1.40
C ALA A 52 4.02 -3.87 -2.85
N LEU A 53 4.40 -2.80 -3.55
CA LEU A 53 4.07 -2.61 -4.97
C LEU A 53 4.71 -3.68 -5.86
N LEU A 54 5.99 -3.99 -5.66
CA LEU A 54 6.67 -5.04 -6.42
C LEU A 54 6.01 -6.40 -6.19
N VAL A 55 5.63 -6.71 -4.95
CA VAL A 55 4.87 -7.93 -4.62
C VAL A 55 3.49 -7.91 -5.29
N ALA A 56 2.79 -6.78 -5.30
CA ALA A 56 1.50 -6.64 -5.98
C ALA A 56 1.60 -6.90 -7.48
N ILE A 57 2.64 -6.38 -8.13
CA ILE A 57 2.92 -6.63 -9.55
C ILE A 57 3.21 -8.12 -9.79
N ALA A 58 4.03 -8.75 -8.95
CA ALA A 58 4.34 -10.18 -9.06
C ALA A 58 3.12 -11.08 -8.82
N TRP A 59 2.21 -10.68 -7.93
CA TRP A 59 1.00 -11.42 -7.58
C TRP A 59 -0.20 -11.10 -8.47
N PHE A 60 -0.07 -10.12 -9.36
CA PHE A 60 -1.18 -9.60 -10.15
C PHE A 60 -1.92 -10.69 -10.92
N THR A 61 -1.18 -11.63 -11.51
CA THR A 61 -1.73 -12.78 -12.26
C THR A 61 -1.65 -14.10 -11.50
N THR A 62 -0.64 -14.27 -10.63
CA THR A 62 -0.39 -15.54 -9.94
C THR A 62 -1.27 -15.74 -8.71
N ARG A 63 -1.63 -14.66 -7.99
CA ARG A 63 -2.43 -14.69 -6.75
C ARG A 63 -3.31 -13.44 -6.63
N PRO A 64 -4.28 -13.23 -7.55
CA PRO A 64 -4.99 -11.96 -7.70
C PRO A 64 -5.75 -11.50 -6.46
N ARG A 65 -6.29 -12.44 -5.67
CA ARG A 65 -7.01 -12.13 -4.42
C ARG A 65 -6.08 -11.68 -3.29
N ALA A 66 -4.84 -12.17 -3.26
CA ALA A 66 -3.88 -11.83 -2.22
C ALA A 66 -3.36 -10.38 -2.36
N VAL A 67 -3.42 -9.81 -3.57
CA VAL A 67 -2.99 -8.42 -3.84
C VAL A 67 -3.74 -7.41 -2.96
N VAL A 68 -5.02 -7.66 -2.66
CA VAL A 68 -5.83 -6.76 -1.81
C VAL A 68 -5.37 -6.74 -0.35
N LEU A 69 -4.65 -7.76 0.10
CA LEU A 69 -4.14 -7.83 1.47
C LEU A 69 -2.91 -6.94 1.69
N LEU A 70 -2.15 -6.65 0.62
CA LEU A 70 -0.95 -5.81 0.68
C LEU A 70 -1.23 -4.38 1.16
N PRO A 71 -2.19 -3.63 0.57
CA PRO A 71 -2.50 -2.29 1.07
C PRO A 71 -3.09 -2.31 2.49
N VAL A 72 -3.84 -3.35 2.88
CA VAL A 72 -4.37 -3.47 4.25
C VAL A 72 -3.21 -3.64 5.24
N ALA A 73 -2.29 -4.58 4.98
CA ALA A 73 -1.13 -4.79 5.82
C ALA A 73 -0.23 -3.55 5.91
N LEU A 74 -0.02 -2.87 4.78
CA LEU A 74 0.80 -1.67 4.73
C LEU A 74 0.13 -0.46 5.43
N ALA A 75 -1.19 -0.32 5.30
CA ALA A 75 -1.95 0.70 6.03
C ALA A 75 -1.86 0.48 7.55
N LEU A 76 -1.96 -0.76 8.02
CA LEU A 76 -1.80 -1.10 9.43
C LEU A 76 -0.37 -0.82 9.92
N LEU A 77 0.64 -1.16 9.13
CA LEU A 77 2.04 -0.83 9.42
C LEU A 77 2.23 0.69 9.53
N TRP A 78 1.75 1.43 8.54
CA TRP A 78 1.80 2.90 8.55
C TRP A 78 1.15 3.49 9.79
N LEU A 79 -0.07 3.05 10.13
CA LEU A 79 -0.81 3.51 11.30
C LEU A 79 -0.03 3.22 12.59
N ALA A 80 0.52 2.03 12.73
CA ALA A 80 1.33 1.64 13.88
C ALA A 80 2.58 2.52 14.01
N VAL A 81 3.28 2.81 12.91
CA VAL A 81 4.46 3.69 12.89
C VAL A 81 4.10 5.12 13.27
N VAL A 82 3.01 5.66 12.72
CA VAL A 82 2.51 7.00 13.06
C VAL A 82 2.16 7.12 14.54
N LEU A 83 1.40 6.17 15.08
CA LEU A 83 1.02 6.16 16.49
C LEU A 83 2.24 6.00 17.41
N ALA A 84 3.16 5.11 17.06
CA ALA A 84 4.40 4.93 17.81
C ALA A 84 5.28 6.18 17.76
N GLY A 85 5.42 6.82 16.60
CA GLY A 85 6.18 8.05 16.44
C GLY A 85 5.60 9.20 17.25
N ALA A 86 4.28 9.38 17.23
CA ALA A 86 3.59 10.36 18.07
C ALA A 86 3.77 10.06 19.57
N ARG A 87 3.65 8.79 19.98
CA ARG A 87 3.69 8.40 21.39
C ARG A 87 5.10 8.38 21.99
N TYR A 88 6.11 7.97 21.24
CA TYR A 88 7.45 7.67 21.76
C TYR A 88 8.54 8.61 21.23
N LEU A 89 8.35 9.21 20.05
CA LEU A 89 9.35 10.04 19.38
C LEU A 89 8.93 11.52 19.29
N GLY A 90 7.75 11.87 19.81
CA GLY A 90 7.26 13.24 19.87
C GLY A 90 6.91 13.83 18.51
N TRP A 91 6.47 13.00 17.54
CA TRP A 91 6.00 13.51 16.27
C TRP A 91 4.70 14.29 16.48
N SER A 92 4.75 15.59 16.27
CA SER A 92 3.60 16.48 16.26
C SER A 92 3.79 17.54 15.19
N ALA A 93 2.68 18.01 14.62
CA ALA A 93 2.72 19.23 13.83
C ALA A 93 3.16 20.40 14.74
N PRO A 94 3.99 21.33 14.23
CA PRO A 94 4.34 22.56 14.94
C PRO A 94 3.13 23.48 15.16
#